data_AF-A0A4P9W3F0-F1
#
_entry.id   AF-A0A4P9W3F0-F1
#
_cell.length_a   1.000
_cell.length_b   1.000
_cell.length_c   1.000
_cell.angle_alpha   90.00
_cell.angle_beta   90.00
_cell.angle_gamma   90.00
#
_symmetry.space_group_name_H-M   'P 1'
#
loop_
_entity.id
_entity.type
_entity.pdbx_description
1 polymer ?
#
loop_
_entity_poly.entity_id
_entity_poly.type
_entity_poly.pdbx_seq_one_letter_code
_entity_poly.pdbx_strand_id
1 'polypeptide(L)'
;MKASTALAAVDTATFAISGVAADLSKFQDFSQCEKIITRKEIHDVTPHEWAERAKAVRTLATTKKPIMDISLFTSREMNFLGGLDTLEQAGDVNNLTIWEQIAYVHFTSSDIVHDNNIFLLFHRKIIARIEQMLIEGNPKFGALFYWATEQELR
;
A
#
# COMPACT_ATOMS: atom_id res chain seq x y z
N MET A 1 -31.46 1.25 -7.50
CA MET A 1 -30.41 0.47 -6.79
C MET A 1 -29.85 1.33 -5.67
N LYS A 2 -29.78 0.80 -4.44
CA LYS A 2 -29.46 1.59 -3.24
C LYS A 2 -27.95 1.90 -3.21
N ALA A 3 -27.58 3.15 -2.94
CA ALA A 3 -26.20 3.60 -2.79
C ALA A 3 -25.37 2.73 -1.81
N SER A 4 -26.02 2.09 -0.84
CA SER A 4 -25.40 1.17 0.12
C SER A 4 -24.76 -0.07 -0.49
N THR A 5 -25.29 -0.56 -1.63
CA THR A 5 -24.75 -1.75 -2.32
C THR A 5 -23.53 -1.41 -3.16
N ALA A 6 -23.43 -0.18 -3.66
CA ALA A 6 -22.26 0.31 -4.38
C ALA A 6 -21.07 0.53 -3.42
N LEU A 7 -21.30 1.17 -2.26
CA LEU A 7 -20.24 1.35 -1.25
C LEU A 7 -19.67 0.01 -0.76
N ALA A 8 -20.50 -0.99 -0.46
CA ALA A 8 -20.03 -2.30 0.00
C ALA A 8 -19.21 -3.06 -1.07
N ALA A 9 -19.54 -2.89 -2.36
CA ALA A 9 -18.80 -3.50 -3.46
C ALA A 9 -17.44 -2.82 -3.67
N VAL A 10 -17.40 -1.49 -3.55
CA VAL A 10 -16.17 -0.70 -3.66
C VAL A 10 -15.24 -0.99 -2.47
N ASP A 11 -15.75 -1.07 -1.24
CA ASP A 11 -14.97 -1.47 -0.07
C ASP A 11 -14.31 -2.84 -0.28
N THR A 12 -15.07 -3.82 -0.77
CA THR A 12 -14.56 -5.18 -1.02
C THR A 12 -13.51 -5.20 -2.13
N ALA A 13 -13.69 -4.42 -3.20
CA ALA A 13 -12.71 -4.29 -4.27
C ALA A 13 -11.43 -3.62 -3.76
N THR A 14 -11.53 -2.50 -3.04
CA THR A 14 -10.39 -1.78 -2.45
C THR A 14 -9.61 -2.64 -1.44
N PHE A 15 -10.29 -3.54 -0.73
CA PHE A 15 -9.66 -4.55 0.11
C PHE A 15 -8.97 -5.67 -0.70
N ALA A 16 -9.62 -6.22 -1.72
CA ALA A 16 -9.03 -7.22 -2.63
C ALA A 16 -7.78 -6.69 -3.34
N ILE A 17 -7.79 -5.40 -3.68
CA ILE A 17 -6.71 -4.61 -4.27
C ILE A 17 -5.47 -4.54 -3.37
N SER A 18 -5.66 -4.41 -2.05
CA SER A 18 -4.57 -4.48 -1.08
C SER A 18 -4.04 -5.91 -0.89
N GLY A 19 -4.61 -6.90 -1.58
CA GLY A 19 -4.31 -8.33 -1.47
C GLY A 19 -5.04 -9.02 -0.32
N VAL A 20 -6.14 -8.47 0.19
CA VAL A 20 -6.78 -8.96 1.42
C VAL A 20 -8.29 -8.94 1.31
N ALA A 21 -8.95 -10.09 1.22
CA ALA A 21 -10.30 -10.21 1.74
C ALA A 21 -10.20 -9.97 3.26
N ALA A 22 -10.55 -8.77 3.73
CA ALA A 22 -10.37 -8.41 5.13
C ALA A 22 -11.40 -9.12 5.99
N ASP A 23 -11.05 -10.33 6.46
CA ASP A 23 -11.67 -10.87 7.66
C ASP A 23 -11.23 -10.01 8.86
N LEU A 24 -12.01 -8.96 9.12
CA LEU A 24 -11.78 -8.03 10.23
C LEU A 24 -11.91 -8.71 11.59
N SER A 25 -12.46 -9.93 11.68
CA SER A 25 -12.54 -10.69 12.94
C SER A 25 -11.16 -11.08 13.50
N LYS A 26 -10.13 -11.07 12.64
CA LYS A 26 -8.73 -11.36 13.01
C LYS A 26 -7.87 -10.11 13.17
N PHE A 27 -8.48 -8.93 13.15
CA PHE A 27 -7.77 -7.69 13.40
C PHE A 27 -7.29 -7.71 14.86
N GLN A 28 -5.96 -7.76 15.07
CA GLN A 28 -5.26 -7.98 16.37
C GLN A 28 -5.09 -9.44 16.82
N ASP A 29 -5.43 -10.43 16.01
CA ASP A 29 -5.03 -11.82 16.30
C ASP A 29 -3.58 -12.04 15.84
N PHE A 30 -2.66 -12.03 16.81
CA PHE A 30 -1.23 -12.26 16.60
C PHE A 30 -0.82 -13.70 16.87
N SER A 31 -1.76 -14.62 17.13
CA SER A 31 -1.43 -16.00 17.56
C SER A 31 -0.66 -16.80 16.49
N GLN A 32 -0.74 -16.37 15.23
CA GLN A 32 -0.07 -16.98 14.07
C GLN A 32 1.18 -16.18 13.62
N CYS A 33 1.58 -15.14 14.36
CA CYS A 33 2.73 -14.32 13.98
C CYS A 33 4.04 -14.99 14.40
N GLU A 34 4.76 -15.56 13.43
CA GLU A 34 6.06 -16.19 13.66
C GLU A 34 7.22 -15.18 13.82
N LYS A 35 7.02 -13.93 13.38
CA LYS A 35 8.05 -12.89 13.37
C LYS A 35 7.47 -11.54 13.77
N ILE A 36 8.15 -10.87 14.69
CA ILE A 36 7.85 -9.48 15.07
C ILE A 36 8.81 -8.55 14.33
N ILE A 37 8.25 -7.55 13.64
CA ILE A 37 8.99 -6.48 12.97
C ILE A 37 8.81 -5.21 13.81
N THR A 38 9.91 -4.54 14.17
CA THR A 38 9.89 -3.30 14.95
C THR A 38 10.21 -2.13 14.04
N ARG A 39 9.30 -1.14 13.98
CA ARG A 39 9.52 0.11 13.24
C ARG A 39 10.17 1.15 14.15
N LYS A 40 11.21 1.82 13.66
CA LYS A 40 11.94 2.86 14.40
C LYS A 40 11.50 4.26 13.98
N GLU A 41 11.65 5.21 14.89
CA GLU A 41 11.54 6.64 14.56
C GLU A 41 12.72 7.02 13.65
N ILE A 42 12.48 7.82 12.62
CA ILE A 42 13.42 8.13 11.55
C ILE A 42 14.74 8.77 12.02
N HIS A 43 14.74 9.46 13.16
CA HIS A 43 15.92 10.10 13.76
C HIS A 43 16.75 9.14 14.62
N ASP A 44 16.19 7.99 15.02
CA ASP A 44 16.91 6.93 15.76
C ASP A 44 17.57 5.90 14.83
N VAL A 45 17.46 6.10 13.51
CA VAL A 45 17.96 5.18 12.48
C VAL A 45 19.42 5.47 12.16
N THR A 46 20.24 4.42 12.10
CA THR A 46 21.65 4.54 11.73
C THR A 46 21.85 4.83 10.23
N PRO A 47 22.99 5.44 9.83
CA PRO A 47 23.31 5.61 8.41
C PRO A 47 23.30 4.31 7.60
N HIS A 48 23.65 3.19 8.23
CA HIS A 48 23.61 1.87 7.60
C HIS A 48 22.18 1.43 7.29
N GLU A 49 21.27 1.54 8.25
CA GLU A 49 19.85 1.21 8.07
C GLU A 49 19.20 2.09 7.00
N TRP A 50 19.56 3.38 6.96
CA TRP A 50 19.16 4.29 5.88
C TRP A 50 19.62 3.82 4.50
N ALA A 51 20.87 3.37 4.40
CA ALA A 51 21.39 2.83 3.14
C ALA A 51 20.66 1.56 2.71
N GLU A 52 20.34 0.64 3.63
CA GLU A 52 19.58 -0.57 3.32
C GLU A 52 18.13 -0.26 2.90
N ARG A 53 17.49 0.75 3.53
CA ARG A 53 16.19 1.27 3.08
C ARG A 53 16.28 1.86 1.67
N ALA A 54 17.27 2.70 1.40
CA ALA A 54 17.44 3.33 0.08
C ALA A 54 17.63 2.28 -1.03
N LYS A 55 18.40 1.22 -0.77
CA LYS A 55 18.54 0.08 -1.68
C LYS A 55 17.20 -0.61 -1.94
N ALA A 56 16.44 -0.92 -0.88
CA ALA A 56 15.13 -1.56 -1.01
C ALA A 56 14.16 -0.72 -1.84
N VAL A 57 14.05 0.59 -1.55
CA VAL A 57 13.20 1.52 -2.30
C VAL A 57 13.64 1.61 -3.76
N ARG A 58 14.95 1.69 -4.02
CA ARG A 58 15.48 1.70 -5.39
C ARG A 58 15.11 0.43 -6.16
N THR A 59 15.12 -0.74 -5.52
CA THR A 59 14.68 -1.99 -6.15
C THR A 59 13.23 -1.87 -6.61
N LEU A 60 12.32 -1.43 -5.74
CA LEU A 60 10.90 -1.26 -6.08
C LEU A 60 10.66 -0.17 -7.14
N ALA A 61 11.41 0.94 -7.08
CA ALA A 61 11.29 2.06 -7.99
C ALA A 61 11.94 1.83 -9.37
N THR A 62 12.60 0.69 -9.59
CA THR A 62 13.24 0.36 -10.88
C THR A 62 12.78 -0.98 -11.45
N THR A 63 12.19 -1.85 -10.62
CA THR A 63 11.69 -3.16 -11.05
C THR A 63 10.32 -3.04 -11.67
N LYS A 64 10.19 -3.42 -12.94
CA LYS A 64 8.91 -3.59 -13.63
C LYS A 64 8.45 -5.04 -13.52
N LYS A 65 7.53 -5.29 -12.61
CA LYS A 65 6.90 -6.59 -12.40
C LYS A 65 5.47 -6.35 -11.96
N PRO A 66 4.45 -6.93 -12.64
CA PRO A 66 3.07 -6.82 -12.18
C PRO A 66 2.96 -7.58 -10.86
N ILE A 67 2.69 -6.85 -9.78
CA ILE A 67 2.57 -7.39 -8.42
C ILE A 67 1.16 -7.20 -7.83
N MET A 68 0.37 -6.36 -8.48
CA MET A 68 -1.03 -6.11 -8.15
C MET A 68 -1.83 -6.38 -9.41
N ASP A 69 -2.90 -7.16 -9.28
CA ASP A 69 -3.84 -7.36 -10.36
C ASP A 69 -4.68 -6.09 -10.50
N ILE A 70 -4.19 -5.16 -11.31
CA ILE A 70 -4.91 -3.91 -11.48
C ILE A 70 -6.12 -4.04 -12.41
N SER A 71 -6.35 -5.22 -13.02
CA SER A 71 -7.55 -5.45 -13.83
C SER A 71 -8.82 -5.34 -12.98
N LEU A 72 -8.70 -5.53 -11.66
CA LEU A 72 -9.73 -5.24 -10.66
C LEU A 72 -10.15 -3.75 -10.61
N PHE A 73 -9.33 -2.82 -11.12
CA PHE A 73 -9.62 -1.39 -11.21
C PHE A 73 -10.08 -0.96 -12.62
N THR A 74 -10.11 -1.87 -13.58
CA THR A 74 -10.58 -1.58 -14.95
C THR A 74 -12.08 -1.77 -15.11
N SER A 75 -12.79 -2.14 -14.03
CA SER A 75 -14.24 -2.15 -14.02
C SER A 75 -14.76 -0.73 -14.23
N ARG A 76 -15.86 -0.63 -14.96
CA ARG A 76 -16.60 0.58 -15.35
C ARG A 76 -16.94 1.53 -14.18
N GLU A 77 -16.69 1.13 -12.95
CA GLU A 77 -16.96 1.84 -11.70
C GLU A 77 -15.82 2.82 -11.30
N MET A 78 -14.57 2.55 -11.71
CA MET A 78 -13.41 3.44 -11.47
C MET A 78 -13.26 4.54 -12.55
N ASN A 79 -13.99 4.42 -13.66
CA ASN A 79 -14.13 5.47 -14.68
C ASN A 79 -14.69 6.79 -14.11
N PHE A 80 -15.32 6.75 -12.94
CA PHE A 80 -15.90 7.92 -12.28
C PHE A 80 -14.88 8.75 -11.48
N LEU A 81 -13.64 8.26 -11.27
CA LEU A 81 -12.66 8.83 -10.33
C LEU A 81 -11.33 9.28 -10.98
N GLY A 82 -11.28 9.43 -12.32
CA GLY A 82 -10.12 10.02 -13.02
C GLY A 82 -8.86 9.14 -13.10
N GLY A 83 -8.93 7.86 -12.74
CA GLY A 83 -7.77 6.95 -12.72
C GLY A 83 -7.28 6.41 -14.08
N LEU A 84 -8.02 6.64 -15.16
CA LEU A 84 -7.71 6.08 -16.49
C LEU A 84 -6.68 6.90 -17.28
N ASP A 85 -6.66 8.23 -17.11
CA ASP A 85 -5.71 9.10 -17.83
C ASP A 85 -4.24 8.75 -17.50
N THR A 86 -3.98 8.31 -16.28
CA THR A 86 -2.65 7.85 -15.82
C THR A 86 -2.24 6.47 -16.36
N LEU A 87 -3.17 5.58 -16.66
CA LEU A 87 -2.88 4.25 -17.22
C LEU A 87 -2.72 4.30 -18.74
N GLU A 88 -3.54 5.09 -19.43
CA GLU A 88 -3.41 5.32 -20.88
C GLU A 88 -2.06 5.94 -21.23
N GLN A 89 -1.53 6.86 -20.40
CA GLN A 89 -0.18 7.42 -20.59
C GLN A 89 0.95 6.41 -20.33
N ALA A 90 0.74 5.41 -19.47
CA ALA A 90 1.72 4.37 -19.17
C ALA A 90 1.68 3.19 -20.18
N GLY A 91 0.65 3.10 -21.01
CA GLY A 91 0.48 2.09 -22.05
C GLY A 91 0.13 0.67 -21.56
N ASP A 92 0.33 0.35 -20.27
CA ASP A 92 -0.12 -0.85 -19.54
C ASP A 92 0.41 -0.79 -18.07
N VAL A 93 -0.20 -1.49 -17.12
CA VAL A 93 0.38 -1.75 -15.78
C VAL A 93 1.74 -2.42 -15.85
N ASN A 94 1.94 -3.25 -16.87
CA ASN A 94 3.18 -3.98 -17.10
C ASN A 94 4.37 -3.05 -17.36
N ASN A 95 4.10 -1.78 -17.71
CA ASN A 95 5.12 -0.77 -17.92
C ASN A 95 5.47 0.03 -16.66
N LEU A 96 4.67 -0.09 -15.60
CA LEU A 96 4.89 0.56 -14.31
C LEU A 96 5.87 -0.24 -13.46
N THR A 97 6.79 0.48 -12.83
CA THR A 97 7.59 -0.05 -11.72
C THR A 97 6.67 -0.44 -10.56
N ILE A 98 7.16 -1.30 -9.66
CA ILE A 98 6.42 -1.67 -8.46
C ILE A 98 6.02 -0.42 -7.66
N TRP A 99 6.90 0.57 -7.56
CA TRP A 99 6.61 1.83 -6.86
C TRP A 99 5.49 2.65 -7.52
N GLU A 100 5.51 2.73 -8.85
CA GLU A 100 4.45 3.42 -9.62
C GLU A 100 3.11 2.69 -9.53
N GLN A 101 3.11 1.35 -9.48
CA GLN A 101 1.89 0.58 -9.24
C GLN A 101 1.30 0.92 -7.86
N ILE A 102 2.12 1.00 -6.80
CA ILE A 102 1.67 1.40 -5.45
C ILE A 102 1.03 2.79 -5.46
N ALA A 103 1.71 3.74 -6.12
CA ALA A 103 1.20 5.11 -6.25
C ALA A 103 -0.12 5.15 -7.03
N TYR A 104 -0.23 4.36 -8.11
CA TYR A 104 -1.44 4.24 -8.91
C TYR A 104 -2.63 3.73 -8.07
N VAL A 105 -2.44 2.67 -7.29
CA VAL A 105 -3.49 2.13 -6.42
C VAL A 105 -3.96 3.17 -5.40
N HIS A 106 -3.04 3.88 -4.75
CA HIS A 106 -3.41 4.92 -3.80
C HIS A 106 -4.14 6.09 -4.48
N PHE A 107 -3.63 6.56 -5.62
CA PHE A 107 -4.22 7.67 -6.37
C PHE A 107 -5.66 7.35 -6.80
N THR A 108 -5.87 6.18 -7.38
CA THR A 108 -7.18 5.80 -7.92
C THR A 108 -8.20 5.42 -6.85
N SER A 109 -7.77 5.06 -5.64
CA SER A 109 -8.65 4.76 -4.51
C SER A 109 -8.89 5.97 -3.59
N SER A 110 -8.26 7.12 -3.86
CA SER A 110 -8.21 8.27 -2.94
C SER A 110 -9.58 8.69 -2.39
N ASP A 111 -10.57 8.86 -3.26
CA ASP A 111 -11.91 9.36 -2.88
C ASP A 111 -12.70 8.36 -2.01
N ILE A 112 -12.28 7.09 -1.99
CA ILE A 112 -12.94 6.02 -1.23
C ILE A 112 -12.16 5.66 0.04
N VAL A 113 -10.87 5.99 0.12
CA VAL A 113 -10.05 5.62 1.28
C VAL A 113 -9.81 6.78 2.24
N HIS A 114 -10.23 8.00 1.92
CA HIS A 114 -10.11 9.17 2.79
C HIS A 114 -11.45 9.61 3.38
N ASP A 115 -11.42 10.26 4.54
CA ASP A 115 -12.58 10.82 5.26
C ASP A 115 -13.68 9.81 5.62
N ASN A 116 -13.28 8.55 5.85
CA ASN A 116 -14.19 7.49 6.24
C ASN A 116 -13.54 6.41 7.12
N ASN A 117 -14.33 5.42 7.51
CA ASN A 117 -13.93 4.38 8.46
C ASN A 117 -12.91 3.37 7.89
N ILE A 118 -12.69 3.30 6.57
CA ILE A 118 -11.72 2.39 5.96
C ILE A 118 -10.31 2.99 5.92
N PHE A 119 -10.17 4.30 6.10
CA PHE A 119 -8.90 5.03 6.00
C PHE A 119 -7.75 4.32 6.72
N LEU A 120 -7.91 4.05 8.01
CA LEU A 120 -6.85 3.40 8.81
C LEU A 120 -6.59 1.96 8.38
N LEU A 121 -7.63 1.23 7.98
CA LEU A 121 -7.51 -0.17 7.57
C LEU A 121 -6.76 -0.30 6.24
N PHE A 122 -7.15 0.50 5.25
CA PHE A 122 -6.51 0.54 3.94
C PHE A 122 -5.03 0.93 4.07
N HIS A 123 -4.72 2.04 4.73
CA HIS A 123 -3.36 2.53 4.90
C HIS A 123 -2.48 1.54 5.70
N ARG A 124 -3.02 0.89 6.74
CA ARG A 124 -2.28 -0.12 7.49
C ARG A 124 -1.92 -1.34 6.63
N LYS A 125 -2.86 -1.80 5.80
CA LYS A 125 -2.64 -2.96 4.91
C LYS A 125 -1.69 -2.64 3.77
N ILE A 126 -1.85 -1.50 3.09
CA ILE A 126 -0.95 -1.11 2.00
C ILE A 126 0.49 -0.90 2.53
N ILE A 127 0.66 -0.28 3.71
CA ILE A 127 1.99 -0.12 4.34
C ILE A 127 2.61 -1.49 4.68
N ALA A 128 1.83 -2.43 5.23
CA ALA A 128 2.34 -3.78 5.52
C ALA A 128 2.77 -4.52 4.24
N ARG A 129 2.01 -4.37 3.15
CA ARG A 129 2.37 -4.95 1.86
C ARG A 129 3.63 -4.31 1.29
N ILE A 130 3.76 -2.99 1.37
CA ILE A 130 4.97 -2.26 0.96
C ILE A 130 6.19 -2.72 1.77
N GLU A 131 6.05 -2.84 3.10
CA GLU A 131 7.12 -3.32 3.98
C GLU A 131 7.58 -4.72 3.61
N GLN A 132 6.64 -5.64 3.35
CA GLN A 132 6.95 -6.98 2.87
C GLN A 132 7.74 -6.93 1.55
N MET A 133 7.30 -6.14 0.57
CA MET A 133 7.97 -6.06 -0.73
C MET A 133 9.37 -5.44 -0.62
N LEU A 134 9.57 -4.47 0.27
CA LEU A 134 10.90 -3.91 0.54
C LEU A 134 11.84 -4.95 1.17
N ILE A 135 11.34 -5.79 2.08
CA ILE A 135 12.10 -6.90 2.68
C ILE A 135 12.44 -7.95 1.61
N GLU A 136 11.49 -8.31 0.75
CA GLU A 136 11.72 -9.23 -0.37
C GLU A 136 12.75 -8.68 -1.38
N GLY A 137 12.71 -7.36 -1.65
CA GLY A 137 13.64 -6.66 -2.53
C GLY A 137 15.04 -6.42 -1.93
N ASN A 138 15.16 -6.41 -0.61
CA ASN A 138 16.42 -6.38 0.12
C ASN A 138 16.26 -7.04 1.50
N PRO A 139 16.67 -8.32 1.69
CA PRO A 139 16.53 -9.01 2.98
C PRO A 139 17.28 -8.38 4.15
N LYS A 140 18.22 -7.45 3.90
CA LYS A 140 18.90 -6.66 4.93
C LYS A 140 18.10 -5.46 5.41
N PHE A 141 17.08 -5.05 4.66
CA PHE A 141 16.11 -4.07 5.12
C PHE A 141 15.23 -4.70 6.20
N GLY A 142 15.24 -4.12 7.40
CA GLY A 142 14.56 -4.69 8.56
C GLY A 142 13.06 -4.33 8.66
N ALA A 143 12.75 -3.04 8.53
CA ALA A 143 11.40 -2.50 8.74
C ALA A 143 11.28 -1.09 8.16
N LEU A 144 10.06 -0.64 7.89
CA LEU A 144 9.80 0.77 7.62
C LEU A 144 10.09 1.63 8.85
N PHE A 145 10.55 2.85 8.60
CA PHE A 145 10.69 3.88 9.63
C PHE A 145 9.40 4.70 9.69
N TYR A 146 9.09 5.23 10.86
CA TYR A 146 8.02 6.22 11.02
C TYR A 146 8.63 7.58 11.37
N TRP A 147 7.89 8.65 11.10
CA TRP A 147 8.25 9.99 11.50
C TRP A 147 7.22 10.48 12.52
N ALA A 148 7.65 10.70 13.75
CA ALA A 148 6.84 11.36 14.75
C ALA A 148 6.73 12.85 14.39
N THR A 149 5.54 13.27 13.94
CA THR A 149 5.27 14.68 13.57
C THR A 149 5.01 15.56 14.78
N GLU A 150 4.61 14.96 15.90
CA GLU A 150 4.61 15.63 17.19
C GLU A 150 6.03 15.54 17.74
N GLN A 151 6.80 16.61 17.62
CA GLN A 151 7.88 16.84 18.57
C GLN A 151 7.18 16.95 19.94
N GLU A 152 7.24 15.89 20.74
CA GLU A 152 7.12 16.07 22.18
C GLU A 152 8.06 17.21 22.54
N LEU A 153 7.52 18.34 22.99
CA LEU A 153 8.28 19.47 23.50
C LEU A 153 9.14 18.92 24.66
N ARG A 154 10.37 18.53 24.35
CA ARG A 154 11.38 18.11 25.32
C ARG A 154 12.19 19.33 25.76
#